data_AF-A0A8D1UG03-F1
#
_entry.id   AF-A0A8D1UG03-F1
#
_cell.length_a   1.000
_cell.length_b   1.000
_cell.length_c   1.000
_cell.angle_alpha   90.00
_cell.angle_beta   90.00
_cell.angle_gamma   90.00
#
_symmetry.space_group_name_H-M   'P 1'
#
loop_
_entity.id
_entity.type
_entity.pdbx_description
1 polymer ?
#
loop_
_entity_poly.entity_id
_entity_poly.type
_entity_poly.pdbx_seq_one_letter_code
_entity_poly.pdbx_strand_id
1 'polypeptide(L)'
;MCSSSSDSQTILKIVFLQLINFFLNQVSALGLDPSGARLVTGGYDYDVKFWDFAGMDASFKAFRSLQPCECHQIKSLQYSNTGDMILVVSGSSQAKVIDRDGFEVMECIKGDQYIVDMANTKGHTAMLHTGSWHPKIKGEFVTCSNDATVRTWEVENPKKQKSVFKPRTMQGKKVVPTTCTYSRDGNLIAAACQNGSIQIWDRNLTVHPKFHYKQAHDPGTDTSCVTFSYDGTVLASRGGDDTLKLWDIRQFNKPLFSASGLPTMFPMTDCCFSPDDKLIVTGTSVQRGCGSGKLVFFERRTFQRVYEIDITDASVVRCLWHPKLNQIMVGTGNGLAKVYYDPNKSQRGAKLCVVKTQRKAKQAETLTQDYIITPHALPMFREPRQRSTRKQLEKDRLDPLKSHKPEPPVAGPGRGGRVGTHGGTLSSYIVKNIALDKTDDSNPREAILRHAKAAEDNPYWVSPAYSKTQPKTMFAQVESDDEETKNEPEWKKRKI
;
A
#
# COMPACT_ATOMS: atom_id res chain seq x y z
N MET A 1 19.18 -15.99 39.09
CA MET A 1 19.90 -14.80 38.59
C MET A 1 20.09 -14.96 37.09
N CYS A 2 19.07 -14.62 36.31
CA CYS A 2 19.17 -14.51 34.86
C CYS A 2 18.99 -13.03 34.56
N SER A 3 20.11 -12.34 34.40
CA SER A 3 20.15 -10.95 33.95
C SER A 3 19.49 -10.87 32.58
N SER A 4 18.37 -10.17 32.53
CA SER A 4 17.72 -9.65 31.34
C SER A 4 18.75 -8.97 30.43
N SER A 5 19.13 -9.63 29.34
CA SER A 5 19.84 -9.01 28.23
C SER A 5 18.83 -8.15 27.45
N SER A 6 18.59 -6.94 27.95
CA SER A 6 17.73 -5.91 27.36
C SER A 6 18.43 -5.14 26.22
N ASP A 7 19.22 -5.83 25.38
CA ASP A 7 20.04 -5.22 24.32
C ASP A 7 20.05 -6.04 23.01
N SER A 8 18.90 -6.56 22.58
CA SER A 8 18.68 -6.98 21.19
C SER A 8 17.97 -5.87 20.41
N GLN A 9 18.77 -4.88 20.00
CA GLN A 9 18.39 -3.69 19.24
C GLN A 9 17.60 -4.01 17.94
N THR A 10 16.33 -3.58 17.90
CA THR A 10 15.74 -2.76 16.81
C THR A 10 15.91 -3.22 15.34
N ILE A 11 15.78 -4.51 15.02
CA ILE A 11 15.99 -4.91 13.61
C ILE A 11 14.84 -4.44 12.70
N LEU A 12 13.56 -4.58 13.08
CA LEU A 12 12.44 -3.98 12.35
C LEU A 12 11.25 -3.72 13.31
N LYS A 13 10.83 -2.46 13.52
CA LYS A 13 9.49 -2.19 14.06
C LYS A 13 8.51 -2.32 12.90
N ILE A 14 8.05 -3.54 12.66
CA ILE A 14 7.22 -3.85 11.51
C ILE A 14 5.76 -3.51 11.83
N VAL A 15 5.19 -2.59 11.06
CA VAL A 15 3.75 -2.44 10.94
C VAL A 15 3.33 -3.15 9.65
N PHE A 16 2.21 -3.87 9.69
CA PHE A 16 1.71 -4.56 8.50
C PHE A 16 0.60 -3.75 7.85
N LEU A 17 0.68 -3.63 6.53
CA LEU A 17 -0.42 -3.23 5.66
C LEU A 17 -1.00 -4.50 5.06
N GLN A 18 -2.27 -4.78 5.31
CA GLN A 18 -2.97 -5.83 4.59
C GLN A 18 -3.57 -5.24 3.33
N LEU A 19 -3.12 -5.70 2.16
CA LEU A 19 -3.82 -5.40 0.90
C LEU A 19 -4.99 -6.37 0.81
N ILE A 20 -6.19 -5.84 0.99
CA ILE A 20 -7.43 -6.60 1.13
C ILE A 20 -8.16 -6.62 -0.21
N ASN A 21 -8.16 -7.78 -0.90
CA ASN A 21 -9.25 -8.33 -1.75
C ASN A 21 -8.81 -9.38 -2.82
N PHE A 22 -7.68 -10.09 -2.69
CA PHE A 22 -7.06 -10.61 -3.93
C PHE A 22 -6.87 -12.11 -4.05
N PHE A 23 -7.88 -12.65 -4.74
CA PHE A 23 -8.07 -14.00 -5.30
C PHE A 23 -9.02 -14.82 -4.42
N LEU A 24 -9.96 -15.52 -5.06
CA LEU A 24 -10.74 -16.57 -4.42
C LEU A 24 -9.81 -17.70 -3.97
N ASN A 25 -8.71 -17.92 -4.71
CA ASN A 25 -7.67 -18.88 -4.39
C ASN A 25 -6.35 -18.21 -3.96
N GLN A 26 -5.32 -19.03 -3.72
CA GLN A 26 -4.00 -18.57 -3.27
C GLN A 26 -3.26 -17.67 -4.27
N VAL A 27 -2.45 -16.74 -3.73
CA VAL A 27 -1.50 -15.94 -4.51
C VAL A 27 -0.31 -16.82 -4.91
N SER A 28 -0.07 -16.98 -6.20
CA SER A 28 1.03 -17.81 -6.73
C SER A 28 2.31 -17.02 -6.95
N ALA A 29 2.18 -15.79 -7.44
CA ALA A 29 3.32 -14.99 -7.86
C ALA A 29 3.15 -13.51 -7.50
N LEU A 30 4.28 -12.87 -7.24
CA LEU A 30 4.36 -11.46 -6.90
C LEU A 30 5.53 -10.84 -7.65
N GLY A 31 5.32 -9.63 -8.19
CA GLY A 31 6.36 -8.82 -8.81
C GLY A 31 6.29 -7.38 -8.32
N LEU A 32 7.45 -6.76 -8.12
CA LEU A 32 7.58 -5.35 -7.78
C LEU A 32 8.37 -4.59 -8.84
N ASP A 33 7.90 -3.38 -9.11
CA ASP A 33 8.63 -2.37 -9.87
C ASP A 33 9.97 -2.08 -9.16
N PRO A 34 11.12 -1.97 -9.87
CA PRO A 34 12.40 -1.54 -9.31
C PRO A 34 12.37 -0.20 -8.54
N SER A 35 11.37 0.66 -8.81
CA SER A 35 11.14 1.89 -8.05
C SER A 35 10.29 1.70 -6.79
N GLY A 36 9.62 0.56 -6.65
CA GLY A 36 8.71 0.22 -5.56
C GLY A 36 7.36 0.96 -5.60
N ALA A 37 6.95 1.49 -6.76
CA ALA A 37 5.69 2.23 -6.91
C ALA A 37 4.51 1.31 -7.28
N ARG A 38 4.73 0.34 -8.17
CA ARG A 38 3.72 -0.63 -8.60
C ARG A 38 4.03 -2.04 -8.11
N LEU A 39 2.97 -2.76 -7.78
CA LEU A 39 2.99 -4.17 -7.40
C LEU A 39 2.08 -4.93 -8.35
N VAL A 40 2.49 -6.13 -8.75
CA VAL A 40 1.68 -7.03 -9.57
C VAL A 40 1.56 -8.37 -8.86
N THR A 41 0.34 -8.87 -8.77
CA THR A 41 0.02 -10.16 -8.15
C THR A 41 -0.60 -11.09 -9.18
N GLY A 42 -0.17 -12.35 -9.16
CA GLY A 42 -0.78 -13.43 -9.92
C GLY A 42 -1.35 -14.47 -8.96
N GLY A 43 -2.50 -15.01 -9.30
CA GLY A 43 -3.17 -16.04 -8.53
C GLY A 43 -3.34 -17.34 -9.30
N TYR A 44 -3.85 -18.34 -8.59
CA TYR A 44 -4.38 -19.56 -9.20
C TYR A 44 -5.68 -19.29 -9.99
N ASP A 45 -6.32 -18.14 -9.79
CA ASP A 45 -7.54 -17.69 -10.48
C ASP A 45 -7.29 -17.22 -11.94
N TYR A 46 -6.11 -17.47 -12.51
CA TYR A 46 -5.70 -17.05 -13.86
C TYR A 46 -5.53 -15.53 -14.06
N ASP A 47 -6.05 -14.75 -13.12
CA ASP A 47 -5.96 -13.29 -13.08
C ASP A 47 -4.57 -12.79 -12.67
N VAL A 48 -4.14 -11.72 -13.33
CA VAL A 48 -3.04 -10.84 -12.94
C VAL A 48 -3.61 -9.48 -12.55
N LYS A 49 -3.30 -9.04 -11.34
CA LYS A 49 -3.91 -7.86 -10.72
C LYS A 49 -2.83 -6.84 -10.40
N PHE A 50 -3.11 -5.59 -10.74
CA PHE A 50 -2.16 -4.49 -10.72
C PHE A 50 -2.49 -3.47 -9.63
N TRP A 51 -1.43 -3.01 -9.00
CA TRP A 51 -1.48 -2.20 -7.81
C TRP A 51 -0.56 -1.01 -7.98
N ASP A 52 -1.07 0.17 -7.67
CA ASP A 52 -0.29 1.39 -7.63
C ASP A 52 -0.42 2.00 -6.25
N PHE A 53 0.68 2.04 -5.51
CA PHE A 53 0.67 2.60 -4.15
C PHE A 53 0.43 4.11 -4.16
N ALA A 54 0.78 4.81 -5.24
CA ALA A 54 0.53 6.23 -5.36
C ALA A 54 -0.95 6.52 -5.69
N GLY A 55 -1.63 5.67 -6.46
CA GLY A 55 -3.04 5.84 -6.80
C GLY A 55 -4.03 5.31 -5.76
N MET A 56 -3.63 4.31 -4.98
CA MET A 56 -4.51 3.57 -4.08
C MET A 56 -4.87 4.34 -2.80
N ASP A 57 -6.13 4.26 -2.40
CA ASP A 57 -6.64 4.74 -1.11
C ASP A 57 -6.69 3.60 -0.07
N ALA A 58 -7.15 3.89 1.15
CA ALA A 58 -7.34 2.87 2.19
C ALA A 58 -8.39 1.78 1.85
N SER A 59 -8.95 1.74 0.63
CA SER A 59 -9.79 0.63 0.18
C SER A 59 -8.99 -0.56 -0.36
N PHE A 60 -7.70 -0.35 -0.64
CA PHE A 60 -6.78 -1.37 -1.14
C PHE A 60 -7.35 -2.19 -2.31
N LYS A 61 -7.96 -1.53 -3.29
CA LYS A 61 -8.47 -2.15 -4.52
C LYS A 61 -7.41 -2.10 -5.63
N ALA A 62 -7.30 -3.17 -6.40
CA ALA A 62 -6.48 -3.14 -7.61
C ALA A 62 -7.07 -2.14 -8.60
N PHE A 63 -6.20 -1.43 -9.30
CA PHE A 63 -6.65 -0.48 -10.31
C PHE A 63 -7.00 -1.18 -11.63
N ARG A 64 -6.43 -2.37 -11.88
CA ARG A 64 -6.65 -3.18 -13.07
C ARG A 64 -6.53 -4.67 -12.76
N SER A 65 -7.40 -5.46 -13.39
CA SER A 65 -7.35 -6.93 -13.42
C SER A 65 -7.31 -7.36 -14.88
N LEU A 66 -6.44 -8.29 -15.23
CA LEU A 66 -6.35 -8.85 -16.58
C LEU A 66 -6.04 -10.34 -16.55
N GLN A 67 -6.47 -11.06 -17.58
CA GLN A 67 -6.21 -12.48 -17.77
C GLN A 67 -5.34 -12.65 -19.01
N PRO A 68 -4.00 -12.59 -18.89
CA PRO A 68 -3.13 -12.66 -20.06
C PRO A 68 -3.09 -14.08 -20.64
N CYS A 69 -3.34 -15.09 -19.81
CA CYS A 69 -3.39 -16.50 -20.19
C CYS A 69 -4.70 -17.09 -19.66
N GLU A 70 -5.80 -16.94 -20.42
CA GLU A 70 -7.18 -17.16 -19.97
C GLU A 70 -7.42 -18.47 -19.17
N CYS A 71 -6.75 -19.57 -19.53
CA CYS A 71 -6.98 -20.88 -18.90
C CYS A 71 -5.81 -21.41 -18.07
N HIS A 72 -4.72 -20.66 -17.93
CA HIS A 72 -3.49 -21.17 -17.30
C HIS A 72 -3.14 -20.39 -16.04
N GLN A 73 -3.00 -21.11 -14.93
CA GLN A 73 -2.62 -20.47 -13.66
C GLN A 73 -1.26 -19.79 -13.78
N ILE A 74 -1.14 -18.63 -13.15
CA ILE A 74 0.11 -17.87 -13.15
C ILE A 74 1.06 -18.54 -12.17
N LYS A 75 2.32 -18.77 -12.55
CA LYS A 75 3.33 -19.40 -11.70
C LYS A 75 4.43 -18.44 -11.27
N SER A 76 4.87 -17.56 -12.17
CA SER A 76 5.87 -16.54 -11.87
C SER A 76 5.58 -15.24 -12.58
N LEU A 77 5.87 -14.15 -11.88
CA LEU A 77 5.75 -12.78 -12.35
C LEU A 77 7.00 -12.04 -11.93
N GLN A 78 7.69 -11.41 -12.87
CA GLN A 78 8.85 -10.58 -12.55
C GLN A 78 8.84 -9.33 -13.42
N TYR A 79 9.05 -8.17 -12.79
CA TYR A 79 9.34 -6.94 -13.50
C TYR A 79 10.72 -6.99 -14.13
N SER A 80 10.84 -6.39 -15.31
CA SER A 80 12.11 -6.05 -15.92
C SER A 80 12.90 -5.09 -15.02
N ASN A 81 14.22 -5.06 -15.19
CA ASN A 81 15.10 -4.20 -14.42
C ASN A 81 14.85 -2.69 -14.62
N THR A 82 14.23 -2.30 -15.73
CA THR A 82 13.80 -0.92 -15.98
C THR A 82 12.42 -0.62 -15.40
N GLY A 83 11.60 -1.64 -15.15
CA GLY A 83 10.22 -1.50 -14.69
C GLY A 83 9.20 -1.30 -15.81
N ASP A 84 9.62 -1.34 -17.08
CA ASP A 84 8.74 -1.13 -18.24
C ASP A 84 7.91 -2.39 -18.49
N MET A 85 8.57 -3.54 -18.58
CA MET A 85 7.93 -4.81 -18.94
C MET A 85 7.78 -5.73 -17.73
N ILE A 86 6.79 -6.62 -17.80
CA ILE A 86 6.53 -7.70 -16.83
C ILE A 86 6.52 -9.02 -17.58
N LEU A 87 7.35 -9.97 -17.12
CA LEU A 87 7.36 -11.33 -17.60
C LEU A 87 6.29 -12.13 -16.85
N VAL A 88 5.33 -12.66 -17.59
CA VAL A 88 4.26 -13.53 -17.09
C VAL A 88 4.56 -14.96 -17.53
N VAL A 89 4.83 -15.80 -16.53
CA VAL A 89 4.99 -17.23 -16.72
C VAL A 89 3.78 -17.93 -16.11
N SER A 90 3.00 -18.58 -16.95
CA SER A 90 1.84 -19.38 -16.56
C SER A 90 2.13 -20.88 -16.74
N GLY A 91 1.13 -21.71 -16.48
CA GLY A 91 1.16 -23.13 -16.85
C GLY A 91 1.20 -23.41 -18.36
N SER A 92 1.14 -22.38 -19.21
CA SER A 92 1.31 -22.51 -20.66
C SER A 92 2.74 -22.94 -21.02
N SER A 93 2.94 -23.41 -22.24
CA SER A 93 4.28 -23.58 -22.84
C SER A 93 4.88 -22.26 -23.32
N GLN A 94 4.09 -21.20 -23.42
CA GLN A 94 4.52 -19.90 -23.92
C GLN A 94 4.59 -18.90 -22.77
N ALA A 95 5.71 -18.19 -22.65
CA ALA A 95 5.81 -17.05 -21.76
C ALA A 95 5.30 -15.81 -22.50
N LYS A 96 4.56 -14.96 -21.77
CA LYS A 96 4.10 -13.67 -22.27
C LYS A 96 4.84 -12.55 -21.56
N VAL A 97 5.19 -11.51 -22.31
CA VAL A 97 5.66 -10.25 -21.72
C VAL A 97 4.59 -9.21 -21.96
N ILE A 98 4.16 -8.58 -20.88
CA ILE A 98 3.21 -7.48 -20.91
C ILE A 98 3.92 -6.19 -20.52
N ASP A 99 3.42 -5.08 -21.05
CA ASP A 99 3.86 -3.76 -20.66
C ASP A 99 3.35 -3.42 -19.23
N ARG A 100 3.84 -2.31 -18.68
CA ARG A 100 3.48 -1.81 -17.35
C ARG A 100 1.97 -1.57 -17.17
N ASP A 101 1.27 -1.36 -18.28
CA ASP A 101 -0.17 -1.16 -18.33
C ASP A 101 -0.94 -2.43 -18.70
N GLY A 102 -0.27 -3.55 -18.98
CA GLY A 102 -0.89 -4.85 -19.23
C GLY A 102 -1.21 -5.15 -20.70
N PHE A 103 -0.68 -4.38 -21.65
CA PHE A 103 -0.72 -4.73 -23.07
C PHE A 103 0.31 -5.81 -23.38
N GLU A 104 -0.04 -6.76 -24.23
CA GLU A 104 0.88 -7.81 -24.66
C GLU A 104 1.93 -7.23 -25.61
N VAL A 105 3.21 -7.28 -25.22
CA VAL A 105 4.35 -6.82 -26.03
C VAL A 105 4.90 -7.97 -26.85
N MET A 106 5.04 -9.14 -26.24
CA MET A 106 5.52 -10.34 -26.91
C MET A 106 4.92 -11.62 -26.31
N GLU A 107 4.81 -12.63 -27.15
CA GLU A 107 4.47 -14.00 -26.77
C GLU A 107 5.52 -14.94 -27.37
N CYS A 108 6.12 -15.80 -26.53
CA CYS A 108 7.10 -16.78 -27.00
C CYS A 108 6.43 -17.76 -27.97
N ILE A 109 7.17 -18.17 -29.01
CA ILE A 109 6.71 -19.23 -29.90
C ILE A 109 6.54 -20.57 -29.14
N LYS A 110 5.49 -21.33 -29.49
CA LYS A 110 5.34 -22.72 -29.04
C LYS A 110 6.30 -23.63 -29.81
N GLY A 111 6.98 -24.53 -29.09
CA GLY A 111 7.83 -25.55 -29.71
C GLY A 111 7.02 -26.66 -30.37
N ASP A 112 7.62 -27.33 -31.35
CA ASP A 112 7.10 -28.59 -31.86
C ASP A 112 7.28 -29.69 -30.82
N GLN A 113 6.16 -30.21 -30.31
CA GLN A 113 6.12 -31.20 -29.24
C GLN A 113 6.54 -32.61 -29.68
N TYR A 114 6.61 -32.89 -30.98
CA TYR A 114 6.92 -34.22 -31.50
C TYR A 114 8.41 -34.45 -31.76
N ILE A 115 9.23 -33.39 -31.70
CA ILE A 115 10.68 -33.49 -31.90
C ILE A 115 11.36 -33.96 -30.62
N VAL A 116 12.19 -35.00 -30.72
CA VAL A 116 12.90 -35.61 -29.57
C VAL A 116 14.10 -34.78 -29.10
N ASP A 117 14.84 -34.18 -30.04
CA ASP A 117 15.95 -33.29 -29.72
C ASP A 117 15.49 -31.85 -29.53
N MET A 118 15.58 -31.41 -28.28
CA MET A 118 15.12 -30.09 -27.88
C MET A 118 15.93 -28.93 -28.50
N ALA A 119 17.14 -29.17 -29.02
CA ALA A 119 17.89 -28.12 -29.73
C ALA A 119 17.19 -27.66 -31.01
N ASN A 120 16.44 -28.55 -31.67
CA ASN A 120 15.78 -28.25 -32.94
C ASN A 120 14.40 -27.59 -32.76
N THR A 121 13.86 -27.61 -31.54
CA THR A 121 12.58 -26.97 -31.22
C THR A 121 12.79 -25.47 -30.99
N LYS A 122 11.92 -24.61 -31.54
CA LYS A 122 12.03 -23.14 -31.41
C LYS A 122 11.48 -22.57 -30.10
N GLY A 123 10.72 -23.35 -29.36
CA GLY A 123 10.14 -22.92 -28.10
C GLY A 123 9.85 -24.10 -27.18
N HIS A 124 9.35 -23.80 -26.00
CA HIS A 124 9.03 -24.85 -25.04
C HIS A 124 7.89 -25.72 -25.54
N THR A 125 7.97 -27.01 -25.24
CA THR A 125 6.98 -28.01 -25.65
C THR A 125 6.03 -28.41 -24.53
N ALA A 126 6.36 -28.05 -23.29
CA ALA A 126 5.59 -28.37 -22.09
C ALA A 126 5.41 -27.15 -21.18
N MET A 127 4.66 -27.31 -20.09
CA MET A 127 4.38 -26.25 -19.13
C MET A 127 5.64 -25.57 -18.60
N LEU A 128 5.58 -24.24 -18.43
CA LEU A 128 6.64 -23.48 -17.78
C LEU A 128 6.57 -23.61 -16.25
N HIS A 129 7.67 -23.32 -15.56
CA HIS A 129 7.71 -23.21 -14.10
C HIS A 129 8.04 -21.80 -13.65
N THR A 130 9.23 -21.30 -14.00
CA THR A 130 9.69 -19.97 -13.62
C THR A 130 10.36 -19.28 -14.80
N GLY A 131 10.55 -17.98 -14.67
CA GLY A 131 11.36 -17.20 -15.58
C GLY A 131 11.96 -16.00 -14.87
N SER A 132 13.10 -15.55 -15.37
CA SER A 132 13.81 -14.43 -14.79
C SER A 132 14.42 -13.49 -15.83
N TRP A 133 14.30 -12.19 -15.60
CA TRP A 133 14.96 -11.18 -16.43
C TRP A 133 16.47 -11.19 -16.21
N HIS A 134 17.20 -10.95 -17.30
CA HIS A 134 18.62 -10.71 -17.22
C HIS A 134 18.88 -9.35 -16.56
N PRO A 135 19.85 -9.23 -15.62
CA PRO A 135 19.96 -8.05 -14.78
C PRO A 135 20.54 -6.80 -15.44
N LYS A 136 21.36 -6.96 -16.49
CA LYS A 136 22.06 -5.83 -17.15
C LYS A 136 21.52 -5.53 -18.55
N ILE A 137 21.42 -6.56 -19.38
CA ILE A 137 20.88 -6.50 -20.74
C ILE A 137 19.35 -6.41 -20.67
N LYS A 138 18.79 -5.34 -21.23
CA LYS A 138 17.34 -5.15 -21.38
C LYS A 138 16.80 -6.12 -22.43
N GLY A 139 15.61 -6.66 -22.20
CA GLY A 139 14.92 -7.49 -23.20
C GLY A 139 15.38 -8.94 -23.26
N GLU A 140 16.37 -9.35 -22.46
CA GLU A 140 16.72 -10.76 -22.30
C GLU A 140 16.10 -11.36 -21.04
N PHE A 141 15.56 -12.56 -21.15
CA PHE A 141 15.06 -13.32 -20.01
C PHE A 141 15.28 -14.82 -20.20
N VAL A 142 15.22 -15.56 -19.11
CA VAL A 142 15.35 -17.02 -19.09
C VAL A 142 14.03 -17.64 -18.63
N THR A 143 13.68 -18.80 -19.16
CA THR A 143 12.54 -19.60 -18.71
C THR A 143 12.93 -21.06 -18.55
N CYS A 144 12.29 -21.75 -17.61
CA CYS A 144 12.43 -23.19 -17.43
C CYS A 144 11.08 -23.90 -17.58
N SER A 145 11.12 -25.12 -18.10
CA SER A 145 9.93 -25.89 -18.47
C SER A 145 10.06 -27.36 -18.09
N ASN A 146 8.91 -28.01 -18.01
CA ASN A 146 8.76 -29.44 -17.83
C ASN A 146 9.31 -30.28 -19.01
N ASP A 147 9.72 -29.63 -20.12
CA ASP A 147 10.40 -30.27 -21.27
C ASP A 147 11.89 -30.60 -21.00
N ALA A 148 12.34 -30.42 -19.77
CA ALA A 148 13.74 -30.58 -19.35
C ALA A 148 14.71 -29.63 -20.08
N THR A 149 14.27 -28.40 -20.35
CA THR A 149 15.12 -27.34 -20.87
C THR A 149 15.01 -26.04 -20.10
N VAL A 150 16.10 -25.29 -20.11
CA VAL A 150 16.15 -23.89 -19.74
C VAL A 150 16.50 -23.11 -21.00
N ARG A 151 15.68 -22.13 -21.37
CA ARG A 151 15.85 -21.36 -22.61
C ARG A 151 16.01 -19.90 -22.30
N THR A 152 16.87 -19.25 -23.08
CA THR A 152 17.00 -17.78 -23.06
C THR A 152 16.27 -17.20 -24.26
N TRP A 153 15.66 -16.05 -24.02
CA TRP A 153 14.80 -15.37 -24.98
C TRP A 153 15.21 -13.91 -25.09
N GLU A 154 14.89 -13.33 -26.23
CA GLU A 154 15.09 -11.93 -26.54
C GLU A 154 13.76 -11.36 -27.01
N VAL A 155 13.33 -10.25 -26.39
CA VAL A 155 12.00 -9.66 -26.64
C VAL A 155 11.83 -9.24 -28.09
N GLU A 156 12.90 -8.81 -28.76
CA GLU A 156 12.88 -8.36 -30.15
C GLU A 156 12.59 -9.52 -31.14
N ASN A 157 12.91 -10.76 -30.77
CA ASN A 157 12.73 -11.93 -31.65
C ASN A 157 11.96 -13.06 -30.95
N PRO A 158 10.61 -13.00 -30.91
CA PRO A 158 9.80 -14.02 -30.24
C PRO A 158 9.75 -15.37 -30.98
N LYS A 159 10.21 -15.43 -32.24
CA LYS A 159 10.08 -16.61 -33.11
C LYS A 159 11.13 -17.69 -32.86
N LYS A 160 12.19 -17.38 -32.12
CA LYS A 160 13.28 -18.31 -31.77
C LYS A 160 13.84 -17.96 -30.39
N GLN A 161 14.23 -19.00 -29.65
CA GLN A 161 15.07 -18.84 -28.48
C GLN A 161 16.53 -18.52 -28.87
N LYS A 162 17.27 -17.86 -27.97
CA LYS A 162 18.67 -17.49 -28.16
C LYS A 162 19.62 -18.63 -27.84
N SER A 163 19.44 -19.28 -26.69
CA SER A 163 20.21 -20.47 -26.30
C SER A 163 19.34 -21.49 -25.57
N VAL A 164 19.76 -22.75 -25.61
CA VAL A 164 19.09 -23.88 -24.95
C VAL A 164 20.09 -24.57 -24.03
N PHE A 165 19.80 -24.59 -22.74
CA PHE A 165 20.52 -25.39 -21.75
C PHE A 165 19.71 -26.65 -21.46
N LYS A 166 20.40 -27.80 -21.47
CA LYS A 166 19.80 -29.11 -21.27
C LYS A 166 20.31 -29.69 -19.95
N PRO A 167 19.56 -29.56 -18.83
CA PRO A 167 19.92 -30.21 -17.58
C PRO A 167 19.96 -31.73 -17.75
N ARG A 168 21.10 -32.30 -17.39
CA ARG A 168 21.35 -33.75 -17.49
C ARG A 168 21.93 -34.28 -16.20
N THR A 169 21.67 -35.55 -15.92
CA THR A 169 22.43 -36.28 -14.90
C THR A 169 23.83 -36.61 -15.41
N MET A 170 24.71 -37.01 -14.51
CA MET A 170 26.02 -37.56 -14.89
C MET A 170 25.91 -38.82 -15.78
N GLN A 171 24.79 -39.55 -15.68
CA GLN A 171 24.46 -40.66 -16.60
C GLN A 171 23.88 -40.19 -17.95
N GLY A 172 23.80 -38.88 -18.21
CA GLY A 172 23.30 -38.30 -19.45
C GLY A 172 21.77 -38.21 -19.58
N LYS A 173 21.01 -38.64 -18.56
CA LYS A 173 19.54 -38.63 -18.57
C LYS A 173 19.01 -37.20 -18.43
N LYS A 174 17.94 -36.86 -19.17
CA LYS A 174 17.26 -35.57 -19.08
C LYS A 174 16.61 -35.42 -17.69
N VAL A 175 16.75 -34.25 -17.08
CA VAL A 175 16.08 -33.93 -15.81
C VAL A 175 15.36 -32.60 -15.90
N VAL A 176 14.17 -32.54 -15.32
CA VAL A 176 13.32 -31.35 -15.38
C VAL A 176 13.81 -30.29 -14.39
N PRO A 177 14.06 -29.05 -14.85
CA PRO A 177 14.31 -27.91 -13.97
C PRO A 177 12.99 -27.36 -13.39
N THR A 178 12.91 -27.25 -12.07
CA THR A 178 11.76 -26.64 -11.36
C THR A 178 11.90 -25.13 -11.27
N THR A 179 13.12 -24.63 -11.09
CA THR A 179 13.39 -23.19 -10.96
C THR A 179 14.65 -22.80 -11.71
N CYS A 180 14.67 -21.56 -12.22
CA CYS A 180 15.84 -20.99 -12.85
C CYS A 180 16.00 -19.51 -12.48
N THR A 181 17.25 -19.05 -12.40
CA THR A 181 17.56 -17.66 -12.08
C THR A 181 18.88 -17.22 -12.71
N TYR A 182 18.98 -15.92 -12.98
CA TYR A 182 20.25 -15.30 -13.35
C TYR A 182 21.05 -14.94 -12.10
N SER A 183 22.36 -15.10 -12.21
CA SER A 183 23.32 -14.40 -11.36
C SER A 183 23.22 -12.89 -11.55
N ARG A 184 23.60 -12.12 -10.51
CA ARG A 184 23.51 -10.65 -10.53
C ARG A 184 24.41 -10.00 -11.58
N ASP A 185 25.51 -10.65 -11.93
CA ASP A 185 26.41 -10.18 -12.99
C ASP A 185 25.87 -10.50 -14.40
N GLY A 186 24.93 -11.45 -14.52
CA GLY A 186 24.29 -11.90 -15.75
C GLY A 186 25.05 -13.00 -16.51
N ASN A 187 26.17 -13.47 -15.96
CA ASN A 187 27.05 -14.41 -16.67
C ASN A 187 26.69 -15.87 -16.40
N LEU A 188 26.16 -16.16 -15.22
CA LEU A 188 25.75 -17.50 -14.82
C LEU A 188 24.23 -17.65 -14.80
N ILE A 189 23.76 -18.82 -15.19
CA ILE A 189 22.36 -19.25 -15.08
C ILE A 189 22.34 -20.46 -14.16
N ALA A 190 21.61 -20.36 -13.05
CA ALA A 190 21.39 -21.50 -12.16
C ALA A 190 20.02 -22.12 -12.44
N ALA A 191 19.95 -23.45 -12.45
CA ALA A 191 18.69 -24.16 -12.40
C ALA A 191 18.75 -25.30 -11.40
N ALA A 192 17.69 -25.42 -10.60
CA ALA A 192 17.50 -26.58 -9.74
C ALA A 192 16.49 -27.53 -10.38
N CYS A 193 16.76 -28.82 -10.23
CA CYS A 193 16.04 -29.88 -10.92
C CYS A 193 15.28 -30.78 -9.94
N GLN A 194 14.25 -31.46 -10.42
CA GLN A 194 13.38 -32.37 -9.64
C GLN A 194 14.13 -33.56 -9.00
N ASN A 195 15.30 -33.90 -9.54
CA ASN A 195 16.17 -34.93 -8.97
C ASN A 195 17.00 -34.43 -7.77
N GLY A 196 16.74 -33.22 -7.28
CA GLY A 196 17.48 -32.61 -6.17
C GLY A 196 18.85 -32.04 -6.56
N SER A 197 19.19 -32.00 -7.86
CA SER A 197 20.46 -31.42 -8.32
C SER A 197 20.34 -29.93 -8.63
N ILE A 198 21.40 -29.18 -8.33
CA ILE A 198 21.56 -27.79 -8.78
C ILE A 198 22.67 -27.77 -9.84
N GLN A 199 22.35 -27.16 -10.97
CA GLN A 199 23.25 -27.05 -12.12
C GLN A 199 23.39 -25.57 -12.48
N ILE A 200 24.61 -25.14 -12.75
CA ILE A 200 24.91 -23.75 -13.11
C ILE A 200 25.68 -23.76 -14.41
N TRP A 201 25.20 -23.02 -15.40
CA TRP A 201 25.85 -22.84 -16.69
C TRP A 201 26.46 -21.45 -16.80
N ASP A 202 27.51 -21.37 -17.60
CA ASP A 202 27.91 -20.11 -18.19
C ASP A 202 26.93 -19.76 -19.31
N ARG A 203 26.47 -18.52 -19.39
CA ARG A 203 25.47 -18.05 -20.37
C ARG A 203 25.89 -18.36 -21.82
N ASN A 204 27.19 -18.33 -22.10
CA ASN A 204 27.72 -18.56 -23.44
C ASN A 204 28.00 -20.04 -23.75
N LEU A 205 27.95 -20.92 -22.75
CA LEU A 205 28.34 -22.33 -22.88
C LEU A 205 27.20 -23.26 -22.47
N THR A 206 26.54 -23.85 -23.46
CA THR A 206 25.35 -24.69 -23.27
C THR A 206 25.65 -26.17 -23.08
N VAL A 207 26.87 -26.62 -23.41
CA VAL A 207 27.24 -28.04 -23.54
C VAL A 207 27.36 -28.72 -22.19
N HIS A 208 28.07 -28.11 -21.24
CA HIS A 208 28.27 -28.66 -19.90
C HIS A 208 27.99 -27.58 -18.84
N PRO A 209 27.39 -27.96 -17.70
CA PRO A 209 27.30 -27.05 -16.57
C PRO A 209 28.70 -26.77 -16.02
N LYS A 210 28.94 -25.51 -15.65
CA LYS A 210 30.16 -25.06 -14.97
C LYS A 210 30.24 -25.60 -13.54
N PHE A 211 29.10 -25.63 -12.86
CA PHE A 211 28.96 -26.22 -11.52
C PHE A 211 27.78 -27.20 -11.49
N HIS A 212 27.98 -28.35 -10.88
CA HIS A 212 26.95 -29.38 -10.76
C HIS A 212 27.05 -30.05 -9.40
N TYR A 213 25.99 -29.98 -8.60
CA TYR A 213 25.90 -30.69 -7.33
C TYR A 213 24.63 -31.56 -7.31
N LYS A 214 24.82 -32.87 -7.14
CA LYS A 214 23.75 -33.87 -7.34
C LYS A 214 22.78 -33.96 -6.17
N GLN A 215 23.29 -33.87 -4.93
CA GLN A 215 22.54 -34.12 -3.70
C GLN A 215 22.23 -32.81 -2.97
N ALA A 216 21.87 -31.76 -3.72
CA ALA A 216 21.56 -30.48 -3.10
C ALA A 216 20.31 -30.60 -2.25
N HIS A 217 19.29 -31.32 -2.73
CA HIS A 217 18.05 -31.64 -2.04
C HIS A 217 17.65 -33.09 -2.29
N ASP A 218 16.66 -33.58 -1.56
CA ASP A 218 16.21 -34.96 -1.70
C ASP A 218 15.52 -35.20 -3.06
N PRO A 219 15.84 -36.31 -3.76
CA PRO A 219 15.26 -36.59 -5.06
C PRO A 219 13.76 -36.81 -4.97
N GLY A 220 13.00 -36.26 -5.92
CA GLY A 220 11.54 -36.35 -5.93
C GLY A 220 10.85 -35.21 -5.16
N THR A 221 11.63 -34.33 -4.51
CA THR A 221 11.12 -33.06 -3.98
C THR A 221 11.38 -31.93 -4.99
N ASP A 222 10.37 -31.10 -5.21
CA ASP A 222 10.51 -29.93 -6.08
C ASP A 222 11.24 -28.82 -5.32
N THR A 223 12.41 -28.43 -5.81
CA THR A 223 13.10 -27.25 -5.31
C THR A 223 12.32 -26.01 -5.74
N SER A 224 11.86 -25.23 -4.76
CA SER A 224 10.86 -24.18 -4.93
C SER A 224 11.45 -22.82 -5.27
N CYS A 225 12.68 -22.55 -4.86
CA CYS A 225 13.42 -21.36 -5.25
C CYS A 225 14.93 -21.57 -5.24
N VAL A 226 15.61 -20.92 -6.20
CA VAL A 226 17.03 -20.65 -6.17
C VAL A 226 17.25 -19.16 -6.39
N THR A 227 18.06 -18.53 -5.56
CA THR A 227 18.38 -17.10 -5.67
C THR A 227 19.84 -16.82 -5.35
N PHE A 228 20.42 -15.88 -6.08
CA PHE A 228 21.77 -15.38 -5.83
C PHE A 228 21.71 -14.21 -4.83
N SER A 229 22.70 -14.17 -3.93
CA SER A 229 22.98 -12.99 -3.10
C SER A 229 23.23 -11.76 -3.98
N TYR A 230 23.04 -10.57 -3.43
CA TYR A 230 23.30 -9.32 -4.14
C TYR A 230 24.79 -9.14 -4.48
N ASP A 231 25.70 -9.65 -3.64
CA ASP A 231 27.14 -9.69 -3.88
C ASP A 231 27.58 -10.75 -4.92
N GLY A 232 26.70 -11.68 -5.30
CA GLY A 232 26.96 -12.73 -6.28
C GLY A 232 27.94 -13.83 -5.84
N THR A 233 28.27 -13.93 -4.55
CA THR A 233 29.20 -14.93 -4.02
C THR A 233 28.51 -16.16 -3.44
N VAL A 234 27.26 -16.02 -3.00
CA VAL A 234 26.50 -17.09 -2.35
C VAL A 234 25.19 -17.32 -3.11
N LEU A 235 24.77 -18.58 -3.16
CA LEU A 235 23.50 -19.02 -3.70
C LEU A 235 22.67 -19.63 -2.57
N ALA A 236 21.41 -19.21 -2.44
CA ALA A 236 20.44 -19.83 -1.56
C ALA A 236 19.52 -20.76 -2.37
N SER A 237 19.28 -21.95 -1.84
CA SER A 237 18.35 -22.92 -2.41
C SER A 237 17.31 -23.33 -1.37
N ARG A 238 16.04 -23.23 -1.77
CA ARG A 238 14.89 -23.66 -0.99
C ARG A 238 14.36 -24.95 -1.59
N GLY A 239 14.42 -26.03 -0.81
CA GLY A 239 13.95 -27.35 -1.21
C GLY A 239 12.52 -27.62 -0.76
N GLY A 240 11.85 -28.56 -1.44
CA GLY A 240 10.62 -29.19 -0.96
C GLY A 240 10.87 -30.26 0.11
N ASP A 241 12.14 -30.52 0.44
CA ASP A 241 12.60 -31.32 1.59
C ASP A 241 12.57 -30.51 2.91
N ASP A 242 11.87 -29.38 2.93
CA ASP A 242 11.78 -28.44 4.04
C ASP A 242 13.13 -27.85 4.49
N THR A 243 14.15 -27.93 3.64
CA THR A 243 15.46 -27.36 3.93
C THR A 243 15.71 -26.04 3.21
N LEU A 244 16.52 -25.19 3.84
CA LEU A 244 17.14 -24.02 3.22
C LEU A 244 18.65 -24.23 3.29
N LYS A 245 19.32 -24.20 2.14
CA LYS A 245 20.77 -24.41 2.03
C LYS A 245 21.44 -23.20 1.40
N LEU A 246 22.64 -22.90 1.88
CA LEU A 246 23.52 -21.88 1.30
C LEU A 246 24.72 -22.53 0.64
N TRP A 247 25.13 -21.97 -0.49
CA TRP A 247 26.21 -22.49 -1.31
C TRP A 247 27.19 -21.37 -1.63
N ASP A 248 28.48 -21.61 -1.42
CA ASP A 248 29.52 -20.74 -1.95
C ASP A 248 29.76 -21.10 -3.41
N ILE A 249 29.67 -20.11 -4.31
CA ILE A 249 29.85 -20.32 -5.76
C ILE A 249 31.31 -20.63 -6.09
N ARG A 250 32.27 -20.14 -5.28
CA ARG A 250 33.69 -20.43 -5.46
C ARG A 250 34.02 -21.88 -5.07
N GLN A 251 33.23 -22.45 -4.16
CA GLN A 251 33.41 -23.81 -3.64
C GLN A 251 32.07 -24.57 -3.65
N PHE A 252 31.56 -24.87 -4.84
CA PHE A 252 30.24 -25.48 -5.03
C PHE A 252 30.17 -27.01 -4.73
N ASN A 253 31.13 -27.54 -3.98
CA ASN A 253 31.23 -28.99 -3.73
C ASN A 253 30.48 -29.44 -2.47
N LYS A 254 30.05 -28.50 -1.61
CA LYS A 254 29.26 -28.78 -0.41
C LYS A 254 28.41 -27.57 -0.03
N PRO A 255 27.27 -27.77 0.66
CA PRO A 255 26.55 -26.65 1.23
C PRO A 255 27.39 -26.03 2.37
N LEU A 256 27.41 -24.70 2.42
CA LEU A 256 28.03 -23.93 3.50
C LEU A 256 27.24 -24.12 4.79
N PHE A 257 25.92 -23.95 4.71
CA PHE A 257 24.98 -24.11 5.81
C PHE A 257 23.70 -24.80 5.33
N SER A 258 23.03 -25.49 6.25
CA SER A 258 21.76 -26.18 6.01
C SER A 258 20.87 -26.05 7.23
N ALA A 259 19.62 -25.62 7.02
CA ALA A 259 18.61 -25.49 8.07
C ALA A 259 17.42 -26.34 7.68
N SER A 260 16.99 -27.20 8.59
CA SER A 260 15.81 -28.05 8.47
C SER A 260 14.65 -27.51 9.32
N GLY A 261 13.50 -28.18 9.26
CA GLY A 261 12.33 -27.84 10.08
C GLY A 261 11.64 -26.55 9.62
N LEU A 262 11.50 -26.38 8.30
CA LEU A 262 10.83 -25.26 7.67
C LEU A 262 9.78 -25.80 6.69
N PRO A 263 8.58 -26.20 7.18
CA PRO A 263 7.60 -26.96 6.40
C PRO A 263 7.12 -26.22 5.14
N THR A 264 7.08 -26.93 4.02
CA THR A 264 6.67 -26.45 2.70
C THR A 264 5.64 -27.39 2.06
N MET A 265 4.46 -26.86 1.82
CA MET A 265 3.35 -27.53 1.15
C MET A 265 3.10 -26.92 -0.24
N PHE A 266 3.53 -25.67 -0.43
CA PHE A 266 3.40 -24.96 -1.69
C PHE A 266 4.70 -25.04 -2.48
N PRO A 267 4.66 -25.47 -3.75
CA PRO A 267 5.85 -25.60 -4.58
C PRO A 267 6.48 -24.25 -4.96
N MET A 268 5.76 -23.13 -4.73
CA MET A 268 6.19 -21.78 -5.10
C MET A 268 6.84 -20.99 -3.95
N THR A 269 7.12 -21.66 -2.82
CA THR A 269 7.68 -21.03 -1.62
C THR A 269 9.03 -20.38 -1.93
N ASP A 270 9.10 -19.06 -1.76
CA ASP A 270 10.28 -18.29 -2.11
C ASP A 270 11.28 -18.16 -0.96
N CYS A 271 12.53 -17.86 -1.32
CA CYS A 271 13.55 -17.37 -0.42
C CYS A 271 14.20 -16.10 -1.00
N CYS A 272 14.49 -15.13 -0.14
CA CYS A 272 15.02 -13.83 -0.57
C CYS A 272 16.15 -13.37 0.34
N PHE A 273 17.18 -12.79 -0.24
CA PHE A 273 18.18 -12.05 0.52
C PHE A 273 17.66 -10.66 0.91
N SER A 274 18.06 -10.19 2.09
CA SER A 274 17.91 -8.78 2.43
C SER A 274 18.75 -7.91 1.49
N PRO A 275 18.39 -6.63 1.30
CA PRO A 275 19.13 -5.76 0.39
C PRO A 275 20.60 -5.53 0.77
N ASP A 276 20.93 -5.72 2.06
CA ASP A 276 22.29 -5.64 2.60
C ASP A 276 22.99 -7.00 2.67
N ASP A 277 22.38 -8.07 2.13
CA ASP A 277 22.89 -9.44 2.12
C ASP A 277 23.12 -10.09 3.50
N LYS A 278 22.75 -9.44 4.60
CA LYS A 278 22.98 -9.95 5.95
C LYS A 278 21.96 -10.98 6.39
N LEU A 279 20.72 -10.84 5.94
CA LEU A 279 19.61 -11.71 6.32
C LEU A 279 19.09 -12.46 5.09
N ILE A 280 18.52 -13.63 5.37
CA ILE A 280 17.78 -14.44 4.41
C ILE A 280 16.39 -14.65 4.97
N VAL A 281 15.40 -14.45 4.13
CA VAL A 281 13.99 -14.59 4.45
C VAL A 281 13.44 -15.78 3.72
N THR A 282 12.71 -16.63 4.42
CA THR A 282 11.96 -17.73 3.81
C THR A 282 10.58 -17.84 4.43
N GLY A 283 9.60 -18.20 3.60
CA GLY A 283 8.27 -18.56 4.06
C GLY A 283 8.22 -20.00 4.57
N THR A 284 7.36 -20.24 5.56
CA THR A 284 6.87 -21.57 5.91
C THR A 284 5.37 -21.63 5.66
N SER A 285 4.92 -22.84 5.37
CA SER A 285 3.52 -23.14 5.17
C SER A 285 3.07 -24.19 6.17
N VAL A 286 1.84 -24.05 6.63
CA VAL A 286 1.21 -24.99 7.55
C VAL A 286 -0.03 -25.55 6.87
N GLN A 287 -0.42 -26.78 7.25
CA GLN A 287 -1.66 -27.37 6.80
C GLN A 287 -2.88 -26.56 7.29
N ARG A 288 -3.96 -26.61 6.51
CA ARG A 288 -5.19 -25.87 6.83
C ARG A 288 -5.74 -26.33 8.18
N GLY A 289 -5.87 -25.41 9.13
CA GLY A 289 -6.39 -25.68 10.49
C GLY A 289 -5.33 -26.05 11.53
N CYS A 290 -4.06 -26.21 11.16
CA CYS A 290 -2.98 -26.61 12.07
C CYS A 290 -2.09 -25.44 12.57
N GLY A 291 -2.43 -24.19 12.24
CA GLY A 291 -1.71 -22.99 12.71
C GLY A 291 -1.53 -21.92 11.64
N SER A 292 -0.72 -20.90 11.96
CA SER A 292 -0.35 -19.80 11.06
C SER A 292 0.95 -20.09 10.31
N GLY A 293 1.03 -19.69 9.04
CA GLY A 293 2.30 -19.65 8.33
C GLY A 293 3.25 -18.65 8.97
N LYS A 294 4.55 -18.92 8.90
CA LYS A 294 5.58 -18.07 9.49
C LYS A 294 6.52 -17.53 8.41
N LEU A 295 6.99 -16.31 8.60
CA LEU A 295 8.11 -15.76 7.85
C LEU A 295 9.34 -15.82 8.75
N VAL A 296 10.33 -16.63 8.36
CA VAL A 296 11.52 -16.90 9.18
C VAL A 296 12.72 -16.16 8.59
N PHE A 297 13.49 -15.52 9.47
CA PHE A 297 14.70 -14.77 9.14
C PHE A 297 15.94 -15.50 9.66
N PHE A 298 16.90 -15.72 8.78
CA PHE A 298 18.21 -16.29 9.08
C PHE A 298 19.30 -15.26 8.88
N GLU A 299 20.28 -15.22 9.77
CA GLU A 299 21.51 -14.47 9.51
C GLU A 299 22.42 -15.26 8.56
N ARG A 300 22.97 -14.62 7.53
CA ARG A 300 23.77 -15.30 6.50
C ARG A 300 25.06 -15.92 7.03
N ARG A 301 25.75 -15.27 7.97
CA ARG A 301 27.08 -15.72 8.46
C ARG A 301 27.01 -16.86 9.46
N THR A 302 26.09 -16.77 10.41
CA THR A 302 25.93 -17.75 11.50
C THR A 302 24.86 -18.80 11.17
N PHE A 303 23.97 -18.48 10.24
CA PHE A 303 22.81 -19.28 9.86
C PHE A 303 21.88 -19.63 11.02
N GLN A 304 21.86 -18.77 12.04
CA GLN A 304 20.92 -18.85 13.14
C GLN A 304 19.62 -18.15 12.78
N ARG A 305 18.51 -18.66 13.32
CA ARG A 305 17.19 -18.04 13.21
C ARG A 305 17.16 -16.82 14.11
N VAL A 306 17.08 -15.63 13.53
CA VAL A 306 17.14 -14.35 14.27
C VAL A 306 15.75 -13.88 14.65
N TYR A 307 14.80 -13.99 13.73
CA TYR A 307 13.48 -13.41 13.87
C TYR A 307 12.41 -14.23 13.15
N GLU A 308 11.18 -14.13 13.62
CA GLU A 308 10.03 -14.83 13.09
C GLU A 308 8.80 -13.91 13.12
N ILE A 309 8.02 -13.93 12.04
CA ILE A 309 6.76 -13.20 11.93
C ILE A 309 5.66 -14.21 11.66
N ASP A 310 4.68 -14.28 12.56
CA ASP A 310 3.48 -15.08 12.35
C ASP A 310 2.52 -14.36 11.40
N ILE A 311 2.14 -15.03 10.31
CA ILE A 311 1.16 -14.57 9.35
C ILE A 311 -0.16 -15.21 9.72
N THR A 312 -1.00 -14.42 10.40
CA THR A 312 -2.32 -14.87 10.86
C THR A 312 -3.14 -15.53 9.74
N ASP A 313 -3.68 -16.70 10.06
CA ASP A 313 -4.68 -17.49 9.34
C ASP A 313 -4.30 -18.01 7.94
N ALA A 314 -3.03 -17.90 7.52
CA ALA A 314 -2.63 -18.37 6.19
C ALA A 314 -1.17 -18.83 6.12
N SER A 315 -0.89 -19.78 5.23
CA SER A 315 0.45 -20.18 4.82
C SER A 315 1.11 -19.10 3.94
N VAL A 316 2.44 -19.02 3.99
CA VAL A 316 3.22 -18.22 3.04
C VAL A 316 3.41 -19.00 1.76
N VAL A 317 3.03 -18.41 0.63
CA VAL A 317 3.27 -18.98 -0.70
C VAL A 317 4.42 -18.28 -1.40
N ARG A 318 4.49 -16.94 -1.35
CA ARG A 318 5.56 -16.17 -2.00
C ARG A 318 6.05 -15.08 -1.06
N CYS A 319 7.36 -14.86 -0.99
CA CYS A 319 7.92 -13.73 -0.26
C CYS A 319 8.87 -12.96 -1.17
N LEU A 320 8.88 -11.63 -1.03
CA LEU A 320 9.81 -10.76 -1.74
C LEU A 320 10.21 -9.60 -0.85
N TRP A 321 11.48 -9.21 -0.93
CA TRP A 321 12.00 -8.03 -0.26
C TRP A 321 12.47 -7.04 -1.32
N HIS A 322 11.92 -5.81 -1.28
CA HIS A 322 12.35 -4.78 -2.23
C HIS A 322 13.79 -4.31 -1.92
N PRO A 323 14.67 -4.14 -2.92
CA PRO A 323 16.07 -3.78 -2.69
C PRO A 323 16.27 -2.35 -2.17
N LYS A 324 15.44 -1.39 -2.62
CA LYS A 324 15.60 0.03 -2.22
C LYS A 324 14.68 0.45 -1.09
N LEU A 325 13.59 -0.28 -0.89
CA LEU A 325 12.55 0.05 0.07
C LEU A 325 12.58 -1.03 1.12
N ASN A 326 12.65 -0.65 2.40
CA ASN A 326 12.58 -1.63 3.46
C ASN A 326 11.12 -2.10 3.64
N GLN A 327 10.64 -2.90 2.68
CA GLN A 327 9.30 -3.45 2.60
C GLN A 327 9.41 -4.91 2.15
N ILE A 328 8.71 -5.79 2.87
CA ILE A 328 8.60 -7.21 2.57
C ILE A 328 7.17 -7.47 2.16
N MET A 329 6.96 -8.13 1.04
CA MET A 329 5.63 -8.47 0.56
C MET A 329 5.48 -9.97 0.56
N VAL A 330 4.35 -10.41 1.08
CA VAL A 330 4.08 -11.81 1.33
C VAL A 330 2.74 -12.17 0.71
N GLY A 331 2.77 -13.11 -0.22
CA GLY A 331 1.60 -13.72 -0.83
C GLY A 331 1.18 -14.89 0.03
N THR A 332 -0.09 -14.91 0.43
CA THR A 332 -0.63 -15.92 1.33
C THR A 332 -1.54 -16.91 0.61
N GLY A 333 -1.75 -18.07 1.23
CA GLY A 333 -2.65 -19.11 0.75
C GLY A 333 -4.12 -18.69 0.64
N ASN A 334 -4.53 -17.64 1.34
CA ASN A 334 -5.93 -17.19 1.39
C ASN A 334 -6.28 -16.16 0.30
N GLY A 335 -5.40 -15.93 -0.68
CA GLY A 335 -5.62 -14.85 -1.64
C GLY A 335 -5.44 -13.46 -1.00
N LEU A 336 -4.44 -13.31 -0.14
CA LEU A 336 -4.09 -12.00 0.41
C LEU A 336 -2.60 -11.72 0.20
N ALA A 337 -2.28 -10.47 -0.13
CA ALA A 337 -0.93 -9.96 -0.12
C ALA A 337 -0.74 -9.07 1.12
N LYS A 338 0.11 -9.48 2.04
CA LYS A 338 0.48 -8.68 3.22
C LYS A 338 1.79 -7.95 2.92
N VAL A 339 1.82 -6.64 3.13
CA VAL A 339 3.02 -5.82 2.98
C VAL A 339 3.48 -5.36 4.36
N TYR A 340 4.64 -5.86 4.77
CA TYR A 340 5.31 -5.49 5.99
C TYR A 340 6.26 -4.33 5.71
N TYR A 341 6.14 -3.24 6.47
CA TYR A 341 7.01 -2.08 6.32
C TYR A 341 7.38 -1.50 7.68
N ASP A 342 8.56 -0.91 7.75
CA ASP A 342 9.00 -0.15 8.93
C ASP A 342 8.60 1.32 8.74
N PRO A 343 7.77 1.92 9.62
CA PRO A 343 7.33 3.31 9.47
C PRO A 343 8.48 4.33 9.42
N ASN A 344 9.60 4.02 10.07
CA ASN A 344 10.74 4.92 10.21
C ASN A 344 11.76 4.72 9.07
N LYS A 345 12.11 3.46 8.77
CA LYS A 345 13.11 3.14 7.73
C LYS A 345 12.52 3.14 6.32
N SER A 346 11.24 2.82 6.17
CA SER A 346 10.62 2.65 4.86
C SER A 346 10.18 3.98 4.26
N GLN A 347 10.54 4.19 3.00
CA GLN A 347 10.16 5.35 2.20
C GLN A 347 9.23 4.91 1.06
N ARG A 348 8.26 5.77 0.67
CA ARG A 348 7.35 5.51 -0.47
C ARG A 348 6.62 4.15 -0.37
N GLY A 349 6.17 3.60 -1.51
CA GLY A 349 5.45 2.32 -1.58
C GLY A 349 4.21 2.32 -0.69
N ALA A 350 4.05 1.27 0.11
CA ALA A 350 2.90 1.08 1.01
C ALA A 350 2.57 2.29 1.90
N LYS A 351 3.58 3.08 2.32
CA LYS A 351 3.39 4.27 3.18
C LYS A 351 2.53 5.35 2.51
N LEU A 352 2.51 5.41 1.18
CA LEU A 352 1.69 6.37 0.42
C LEU A 352 0.19 6.09 0.54
N CYS A 353 -0.20 4.82 0.69
CA CYS A 353 -1.61 4.43 0.77
C CYS A 353 -2.17 4.66 2.17
N VAL A 354 -1.38 4.44 3.22
CA VAL A 354 -1.82 4.47 4.63
C VAL A 354 -2.44 5.82 5.00
N VAL A 355 -1.92 6.91 4.46
CA VAL A 355 -2.37 8.28 4.79
C VAL A 355 -3.66 8.65 4.05
N LYS A 356 -4.05 7.90 3.00
CA LYS A 356 -5.16 8.29 2.12
C LYS A 356 -6.49 7.75 2.62
N THR A 357 -7.41 8.67 2.95
CA THR A 357 -8.78 8.32 3.28
C THR A 357 -9.52 7.75 2.06
N GLN A 358 -10.45 6.81 2.30
CA GLN A 358 -11.26 6.23 1.25
C GLN A 358 -12.10 7.31 0.57
N ARG A 359 -11.98 7.43 -0.75
CA ARG A 359 -12.84 8.33 -1.52
C ARG A 359 -14.12 7.58 -1.86
N LYS A 360 -15.28 8.09 -1.41
CA LYS A 360 -16.57 7.58 -1.90
C LYS A 360 -16.61 7.76 -3.41
N ALA A 361 -16.76 6.65 -4.14
CA ALA A 361 -17.01 6.70 -5.57
C ALA A 361 -18.29 7.53 -5.78
N LYS A 362 -18.20 8.60 -6.57
CA LYS A 362 -19.40 9.32 -6.98
C LYS A 362 -20.18 8.39 -7.90
N GLN A 363 -21.22 7.75 -7.38
CA GLN A 363 -22.24 7.17 -8.23
C GLN A 363 -22.85 8.32 -9.02
N ALA A 364 -22.49 8.42 -10.30
CA ALA A 364 -23.25 9.21 -11.23
C ALA A 364 -24.55 8.43 -11.46
N GLU A 365 -25.52 8.61 -10.55
CA GLU A 365 -26.91 8.25 -10.81
C GLU A 365 -27.38 9.12 -11.97
N THR A 366 -27.06 8.66 -13.18
CA THR A 366 -27.63 9.21 -14.40
C THR A 366 -28.99 8.54 -14.49
N LEU A 367 -29.97 9.07 -13.76
CA LEU A 367 -31.36 8.76 -14.00
C LEU A 367 -31.67 9.25 -15.43
N THR A 368 -31.55 8.36 -16.40
CA THR A 368 -32.02 8.59 -17.76
C THR A 368 -33.53 8.56 -17.72
N GLN A 369 -34.16 9.66 -17.33
CA GLN A 369 -35.57 9.87 -17.64
C GLN A 369 -35.68 10.04 -19.15
N ASP A 370 -36.53 9.23 -19.78
CA ASP A 370 -36.82 9.32 -21.22
C ASP A 370 -37.41 10.70 -21.52
N TYR A 371 -36.69 11.48 -22.33
CA TYR A 371 -37.06 12.85 -22.66
C TYR A 371 -38.08 12.85 -23.81
N ILE A 372 -39.34 13.16 -23.49
CA ILE A 372 -40.44 13.21 -24.47
C ILE A 372 -40.42 14.58 -25.17
N ILE A 373 -40.13 14.59 -26.47
CA ILE A 373 -40.08 15.82 -27.27
C ILE A 373 -41.50 16.25 -27.63
N THR A 374 -41.96 17.40 -27.14
CA THR A 374 -43.22 18.04 -27.54
C THR A 374 -42.95 19.18 -28.56
N PRO A 375 -43.20 18.99 -29.87
CA PRO A 375 -42.76 19.94 -30.91
C PRO A 375 -43.47 21.30 -30.87
N HIS A 376 -44.72 21.33 -30.39
CA HIS A 376 -45.60 22.51 -30.40
C HIS A 376 -45.86 23.09 -29.01
N ALA A 377 -45.14 22.67 -27.97
CA ALA A 377 -45.29 23.26 -26.65
C ALA A 377 -44.82 24.72 -26.65
N LEU A 378 -45.59 25.60 -25.98
CA LEU A 378 -45.16 26.98 -25.74
C LEU A 378 -43.81 26.98 -25.00
N PRO A 379 -42.98 28.02 -25.17
CA PRO A 379 -41.65 28.09 -24.54
C PRO A 379 -41.65 27.86 -23.03
N MET A 380 -42.74 28.20 -22.33
CA MET A 380 -42.91 28.00 -20.89
C MET A 380 -43.15 26.52 -20.49
N PHE A 381 -43.73 25.71 -21.38
CA PHE A 381 -44.05 24.29 -21.15
C PHE A 381 -43.08 23.34 -21.85
N ARG A 382 -42.08 23.88 -22.55
CA ARG A 382 -41.07 23.08 -23.23
C ARG A 382 -40.00 22.67 -22.22
N GLU A 383 -39.96 21.38 -21.90
CA GLU A 383 -38.93 20.87 -21.02
C GLU A 383 -37.53 21.12 -21.61
N PRO A 384 -36.56 21.62 -20.83
CA PRO A 384 -35.21 21.82 -21.34
C PRO A 384 -34.56 20.47 -21.64
N ARG A 385 -34.03 20.31 -22.86
CA ARG A 385 -33.27 19.11 -23.24
C ARG A 385 -32.17 18.82 -22.22
N GLN A 386 -32.11 17.61 -21.70
CA GLN A 386 -31.01 17.21 -20.80
C GLN A 386 -29.67 17.43 -21.51
N ARG A 387 -28.78 18.15 -20.82
CA ARG A 387 -27.41 18.43 -21.28
C ARG A 387 -26.44 17.74 -20.33
N SER A 388 -25.26 17.39 -20.84
CA SER A 388 -24.14 16.97 -19.99
C SER A 388 -23.89 18.02 -18.89
N THR A 389 -23.62 17.57 -17.67
CA THR A 389 -23.33 18.42 -16.49
C THR A 389 -22.32 19.53 -16.79
N ARG A 390 -21.29 19.25 -17.60
CA ARG A 390 -20.29 20.23 -18.04
C ARG A 390 -20.90 21.41 -18.83
N LYS A 391 -21.72 21.14 -19.84
CA LYS A 391 -22.36 22.17 -20.67
C LYS A 391 -23.38 23.00 -19.88
N GLN A 392 -24.01 22.40 -18.88
CA GLN A 392 -24.92 23.10 -17.98
C GLN A 392 -24.14 24.09 -17.10
N LEU A 393 -23.03 23.64 -16.50
CA LEU A 393 -22.14 24.50 -15.71
C LEU A 393 -21.53 25.65 -16.54
N GLU A 394 -21.14 25.41 -17.78
CA GLU A 394 -20.64 26.47 -18.68
C GLU A 394 -21.72 27.53 -18.96
N LYS A 395 -22.98 27.12 -19.14
CA LYS A 395 -24.11 28.05 -19.33
C LYS A 395 -24.47 28.79 -18.05
N ASP A 396 -24.52 28.09 -16.92
CA ASP A 396 -24.84 28.69 -15.61
C ASP A 396 -23.76 29.70 -15.18
N ARG A 397 -22.51 29.54 -15.64
CA ARG A 397 -21.44 30.55 -15.49
C ARG A 397 -21.65 31.80 -16.34
N LEU A 398 -22.33 31.69 -17.48
CA LEU A 398 -22.64 32.81 -18.37
C LEU A 398 -23.89 33.57 -17.92
N ASP A 399 -24.75 32.94 -17.13
CA ASP A 399 -25.97 33.54 -16.59
C ASP A 399 -25.61 34.54 -15.46
N PRO A 400 -25.86 35.86 -15.64
CA PRO A 400 -25.48 36.87 -14.65
C PRO A 400 -26.16 36.67 -13.30
N LEU A 401 -27.33 36.01 -13.27
CA LEU A 401 -28.13 35.87 -12.07
C LEU A 401 -27.74 34.61 -11.27
N LYS A 402 -27.42 33.51 -11.96
CA LYS A 402 -26.92 32.27 -11.32
C LYS A 402 -25.45 32.33 -10.94
N SER A 403 -24.64 33.06 -11.69
CA SER A 403 -23.22 33.29 -11.36
C SER A 403 -23.03 34.33 -10.26
N HIS A 404 -24.10 35.07 -9.91
CA HIS A 404 -24.07 36.05 -8.84
C HIS A 404 -23.86 35.36 -7.49
N LYS A 405 -22.68 35.55 -6.92
CA LYS A 405 -22.38 35.08 -5.56
C LYS A 405 -23.25 35.87 -4.58
N PRO A 406 -23.90 35.23 -3.58
CA PRO A 406 -24.55 35.96 -2.50
C PRO A 406 -23.55 36.91 -1.87
N GLU A 407 -23.95 38.18 -1.75
CA GLU A 407 -23.04 39.19 -1.22
C GLU A 407 -22.69 38.84 0.22
N PRO A 408 -21.39 38.81 0.58
CA PRO A 408 -20.99 38.55 1.95
C PRO A 408 -21.50 39.67 2.86
N PRO A 409 -21.74 39.38 4.15
CA PRO A 409 -22.08 40.41 5.12
C PRO A 409 -20.98 41.47 5.14
N VAL A 410 -21.38 42.74 5.01
CA VAL A 410 -20.45 43.87 4.92
C VAL A 410 -19.84 44.16 6.29
N ALA A 411 -18.52 43.96 6.41
CA ALA A 411 -17.73 44.48 7.52
C ALA A 411 -17.01 45.75 7.03
N GLY A 412 -17.51 46.93 7.41
CA GLY A 412 -16.90 48.21 7.03
C GLY A 412 -17.86 49.41 7.05
N PRO A 413 -17.34 50.62 6.72
CA PRO A 413 -18.13 51.84 6.67
C PRO A 413 -19.23 51.74 5.61
N GLY A 414 -20.48 51.89 6.04
CA GLY A 414 -21.64 51.74 5.18
C GLY A 414 -21.78 52.87 4.16
N ARG A 415 -22.05 52.53 2.91
CA ARG A 415 -22.48 53.47 1.86
C ARG A 415 -23.53 52.81 0.98
N GLY A 416 -24.48 53.58 0.45
CA GLY A 416 -25.52 53.08 -0.46
C GLY A 416 -26.69 52.36 0.23
N GLY A 417 -27.13 52.83 1.41
CA GLY A 417 -28.30 52.27 2.12
C GLY A 417 -28.01 51.08 3.03
N ARG A 418 -26.73 50.71 3.20
CA ARG A 418 -26.28 49.69 4.16
C ARG A 418 -25.75 50.33 5.43
N VAL A 419 -26.20 49.84 6.59
CA VAL A 419 -25.77 50.32 7.91
C VAL A 419 -24.40 49.70 8.23
N GLY A 420 -23.36 50.52 8.28
CA GLY A 420 -22.04 50.09 8.74
C GLY A 420 -22.00 49.99 10.26
N THR A 421 -21.27 49.02 10.80
CA THR A 421 -21.22 48.76 12.25
C THR A 421 -20.44 49.84 13.00
N HIS A 422 -19.34 50.38 12.46
CA HIS A 422 -18.63 51.52 13.05
C HIS A 422 -17.83 52.29 11.98
N GLY A 423 -17.95 53.62 11.94
CA GLY A 423 -17.12 54.44 11.03
C GLY A 423 -17.38 55.95 11.04
N GLY A 424 -16.46 56.69 11.68
CA GLY A 424 -15.79 57.86 11.11
C GLY A 424 -16.56 59.13 10.75
N THR A 425 -17.79 59.31 11.23
CA THR A 425 -18.61 60.50 10.95
C THR A 425 -18.85 61.33 12.22
N LEU A 426 -19.18 62.62 12.07
CA LEU A 426 -19.54 63.54 13.16
C LEU A 426 -20.55 62.90 14.14
N SER A 427 -21.43 62.02 13.65
CA SER A 427 -22.37 61.23 14.43
C SER A 427 -21.68 60.25 15.40
N SER A 428 -20.53 59.65 15.07
CA SER A 428 -19.74 58.86 16.00
C SER A 428 -19.10 59.72 17.10
N TYR A 429 -18.72 60.95 16.79
CA TYR A 429 -18.17 61.90 17.78
C TYR A 429 -19.27 62.41 18.71
N ILE A 430 -20.44 62.75 18.15
CA ILE A 430 -21.64 63.14 18.88
C ILE A 430 -22.12 62.00 19.78
N VAL A 431 -22.19 60.76 19.29
CA VAL A 431 -22.57 59.61 20.12
C VAL A 431 -21.55 59.35 21.23
N LYS A 432 -20.24 59.49 20.97
CA LYS A 432 -19.23 59.38 22.05
C LYS A 432 -19.40 60.47 23.10
N ASN A 433 -19.58 61.73 22.69
CA ASN A 433 -19.72 62.84 23.63
C ASN A 433 -21.07 62.83 24.37
N ILE A 434 -22.16 62.46 23.71
CA ILE A 434 -23.50 62.36 24.34
C ILE A 434 -23.60 61.11 25.23
N ALA A 435 -22.97 59.99 24.86
CA ALA A 435 -22.96 58.78 25.70
C ALA A 435 -22.02 58.92 26.92
N LEU A 436 -21.03 59.82 26.86
CA LEU A 436 -20.18 60.14 28.00
C LEU A 436 -20.90 61.00 29.05
N ASP A 437 -21.95 61.73 28.68
CA ASP A 437 -22.56 62.77 29.52
C ASP A 437 -23.98 62.43 30.02
N LYS A 438 -24.36 61.15 30.01
CA LYS A 438 -25.60 60.68 30.66
C LYS A 438 -25.27 59.89 31.91
N THR A 439 -25.40 60.53 33.07
CA THR A 439 -25.83 59.80 34.27
C THR A 439 -27.25 59.31 33.98
N ASP A 440 -27.40 58.00 33.79
CA ASP A 440 -28.68 57.41 33.43
C ASP A 440 -29.61 57.44 34.65
N ASP A 441 -30.38 58.50 34.82
CA ASP A 441 -31.32 58.69 35.94
C ASP A 441 -32.70 58.03 35.67
N SER A 442 -32.73 57.05 34.76
CA SER A 442 -33.94 56.30 34.40
C SER A 442 -34.49 55.47 35.57
N ASN A 443 -33.62 55.11 36.53
CA ASN A 443 -34.01 54.40 37.75
C ASN A 443 -34.13 55.34 38.96
N PRO A 444 -35.36 55.71 39.39
CA PRO A 444 -35.55 56.68 40.48
C PRO A 444 -34.98 56.21 41.82
N ARG A 445 -34.93 54.89 42.05
CA ARG A 445 -34.39 54.32 43.30
C ARG A 445 -32.89 54.57 43.45
N GLU A 446 -32.13 54.40 42.38
CA GLU A 446 -30.68 54.58 42.41
C GLU A 446 -30.32 56.06 42.49
N ALA A 447 -31.06 56.92 41.77
CA ALA A 447 -30.92 58.37 41.83
C ALA A 447 -31.16 58.91 43.25
N ILE A 448 -32.21 58.45 43.93
CA ILE A 448 -32.51 58.86 45.32
C ILE A 448 -31.39 58.40 46.28
N LEU A 449 -30.90 57.18 46.14
CA LEU A 449 -29.82 56.64 46.98
C LEU A 449 -28.50 57.41 46.82
N ARG A 450 -28.17 57.87 45.61
CA ARG A 450 -26.96 58.69 45.38
C ARG A 450 -26.99 59.98 46.18
N HIS A 451 -28.15 60.61 46.30
CA HIS A 451 -28.30 61.86 47.04
C HIS A 451 -28.62 61.66 48.53
N ALA A 452 -28.91 60.43 48.98
CA ALA A 452 -29.29 60.15 50.36
C ALA A 452 -28.21 60.54 51.38
N LYS A 453 -26.94 60.18 51.13
CA LYS A 453 -25.82 60.54 52.03
C LYS A 453 -25.57 62.05 52.08
N ALA A 454 -25.62 62.71 50.93
CA ALA A 454 -25.45 64.16 50.86
C ALA A 454 -26.58 64.92 51.60
N ALA A 455 -27.80 64.39 51.56
CA ALA A 455 -28.93 64.93 52.31
C ALA A 455 -28.83 64.67 53.82
N GLU A 456 -28.21 63.57 54.24
CA GLU A 456 -27.93 63.24 55.65
C GLU A 456 -26.80 64.12 56.23
N ASP A 457 -25.73 64.33 55.46
CA ASP A 457 -24.56 65.11 55.89
C ASP A 457 -24.85 66.61 55.96
N ASN A 458 -25.71 67.15 55.08
CA ASN A 458 -26.05 68.58 55.03
C ASN A 458 -27.57 68.83 54.97
N PRO A 459 -28.31 68.59 56.07
CA PRO A 459 -29.77 68.61 56.05
C PRO A 459 -30.33 70.02 56.23
N TYR A 460 -29.99 70.95 55.34
CA TYR A 460 -30.35 72.37 55.47
C TYR A 460 -31.86 72.64 55.30
N TRP A 461 -32.53 71.92 54.38
CA TRP A 461 -33.87 72.27 53.92
C TRP A 461 -35.03 71.66 54.72
N VAL A 462 -34.85 70.50 55.36
CA VAL A 462 -35.99 69.73 55.97
C VAL A 462 -35.77 69.41 57.45
N SER A 463 -34.55 69.12 57.89
CA SER A 463 -34.30 68.68 59.27
C SER A 463 -34.62 69.69 60.39
N PRO A 464 -34.47 71.04 60.21
CA PRO A 464 -34.73 71.98 61.30
C PRO A 464 -36.20 72.00 61.72
N ALA A 465 -37.13 71.76 60.78
CA ALA A 465 -38.56 71.83 61.03
C ALA A 465 -39.15 70.50 61.57
N TYR A 466 -38.58 69.35 61.19
CA TYR A 466 -39.18 68.03 61.45
C TYR A 466 -38.42 67.14 62.45
N SER A 467 -37.25 67.58 62.94
CA SER A 467 -36.46 66.83 63.93
C SER A 467 -37.24 66.43 65.20
N LYS A 468 -38.22 67.24 65.63
CA LYS A 468 -39.04 66.96 66.83
C LYS A 468 -40.21 66.00 66.59
N THR A 469 -40.71 65.90 65.36
CA THR A 469 -41.96 65.18 65.04
C THR A 469 -41.76 63.95 64.17
N GLN A 470 -40.54 63.72 63.67
CA GLN A 470 -40.26 62.58 62.79
C GLN A 470 -40.22 61.26 63.58
N PRO A 471 -41.08 60.28 63.26
CA PRO A 471 -41.07 58.97 63.92
C PRO A 471 -39.80 58.19 63.56
N LYS A 472 -39.21 57.50 64.54
CA LYS A 472 -38.06 56.61 64.32
C LYS A 472 -38.50 55.37 63.54
N THR A 473 -37.91 55.14 62.38
CA THR A 473 -38.15 53.93 61.58
C THR A 473 -37.42 52.74 62.22
N MET A 474 -38.19 51.78 62.73
CA MET A 474 -37.67 50.50 63.22
C MET A 474 -37.50 49.56 62.03
N PHE A 475 -36.27 49.35 61.55
CA PHE A 475 -35.99 48.34 60.54
C PHE A 475 -35.99 46.94 61.17
N ALA A 476 -36.42 45.93 60.41
CA ALA A 476 -36.25 44.54 60.80
C ALA A 476 -34.74 44.22 60.92
N GLN A 477 -34.33 43.58 62.00
CA GLN A 477 -32.95 43.11 62.17
C GLN A 477 -32.71 42.00 61.14
N VAL A 478 -31.74 42.21 60.24
CA VAL A 478 -31.30 41.18 59.30
C VAL A 478 -30.41 40.23 60.09
N GLU A 479 -30.87 39.01 60.31
CA GLU A 479 -30.06 37.93 60.87
C GLU A 479 -28.91 37.61 59.90
N SER A 480 -27.69 37.62 60.42
CA SER A 480 -26.48 37.24 59.69
C SER A 480 -26.39 35.72 59.62
N ASP A 481 -26.91 35.12 58.56
CA ASP A 481 -26.58 33.74 58.18
C ASP A 481 -25.14 33.69 57.63
N ASP A 482 -24.18 33.71 58.55
CA ASP A 482 -22.82 33.22 58.31
C ASP A 482 -22.89 31.68 58.30
N GLU A 483 -23.19 31.08 57.14
CA GLU A 483 -22.77 29.72 56.69
C GLU A 483 -23.51 29.34 55.39
N GLU A 484 -23.31 30.08 54.29
CA GLU A 484 -23.48 29.50 52.95
C GLU A 484 -22.22 29.71 52.11
N THR A 485 -21.47 28.61 52.05
CA THR A 485 -20.32 28.34 51.22
C THR A 485 -20.42 28.89 49.80
N LYS A 486 -19.35 29.58 49.40
CA LYS A 486 -18.95 29.87 48.00
C LYS A 486 -19.16 28.65 47.09
N ASN A 487 -20.29 28.60 46.38
CA ASN A 487 -20.45 27.74 45.22
C ASN A 487 -21.01 28.56 44.06
N GLU A 488 -20.09 29.11 43.26
CA GLU A 488 -20.43 29.61 41.94
C GLU A 488 -20.93 28.45 41.08
N PRO A 489 -22.05 28.59 40.35
CA PRO A 489 -22.58 27.51 39.53
C PRO A 489 -21.66 27.22 38.33
N GLU A 490 -21.28 25.95 38.17
CA GLU A 490 -20.21 25.45 37.27
C GLU A 490 -20.37 25.77 35.77
N TRP A 491 -21.51 26.27 35.31
CA TRP A 491 -21.75 26.55 33.88
C TRP A 491 -20.91 27.71 33.31
N LYS A 492 -20.27 28.53 34.16
CA LYS A 492 -19.30 29.56 33.74
C LYS A 492 -17.89 29.03 33.44
N LYS A 493 -17.57 27.77 33.77
CA LYS A 493 -16.23 27.19 33.54
C LYS A 493 -16.08 26.41 32.23
N ARG A 494 -17.09 26.37 31.36
CA ARG A 494 -16.98 25.75 30.03
C ARG A 494 -17.54 26.65 28.93
N LYS A 495 -16.64 27.24 28.15
CA LYS A 495 -16.72 27.27 26.68
C LYS A 495 -15.42 27.79 26.02
N ILE A 496 -14.85 26.89 25.21
CA ILE A 496 -14.15 27.02 23.92
C ILE A 496 -12.75 27.66 23.94
#